data_AF-A0A6N9V4K6-F1
#
_entry.id   AF-A0A6N9V4K6-F1
#
_cell.length_a   1.000
_cell.length_b   1.000
_cell.length_c   1.000
_cell.angle_alpha   90.00
_cell.angle_beta   90.00
_cell.angle_gamma   90.00
#
_symmetry.space_group_name_H-M   'P 1'
#
loop_
_entity.id
_entity.type
_entity.pdbx_description
1 polymer ?
#
loop_
_entity_poly.entity_id
_entity_poly.type
_entity_poly.pdbx_seq_one_letter_code
_entity_poly.pdbx_strand_id
1 'polypeptide(L)'
;ALRGARASAALAGADWALEELRRRSDFSLGEDRTVGAALRLTAEAGQLLSIWRQSPLRVLARLHLVAAADSDEAVGRPRKAGERADEPLIELVEPDADEVAGRLDGLSSLLLAGSAAPALVTAA
;
A
#
# COMPACT_ATOMS: atom_id res chain seq x y z
N ALA A 1 -7.64 -1.70 13.77
CA ALA A 1 -7.82 -2.03 12.34
C ALA A 1 -8.80 -1.06 11.66
N LEU A 2 -10.12 -1.14 11.93
CA LEU A 2 -11.13 -0.42 11.13
C LEU A 2 -10.92 1.09 10.97
N ARG A 3 -10.57 1.81 12.05
CA ARG A 3 -10.27 3.25 11.98
C ARG A 3 -9.07 3.58 11.10
N GLY A 4 -8.03 2.73 11.13
CA GLY A 4 -6.84 2.89 10.28
C GLY A 4 -7.18 2.67 8.81
N ALA A 5 -7.91 1.60 8.50
CA ALA A 5 -8.40 1.33 7.16
C ALA A 5 -9.23 2.50 6.60
N ARG A 6 -10.16 3.05 7.41
CA ARG A 6 -10.93 4.24 7.02
C ARG A 6 -10.02 5.42 6.69
N ALA A 7 -9.05 5.73 7.56
CA ALA A 7 -8.15 6.85 7.36
C ALA A 7 -7.30 6.68 6.07
N SER A 8 -6.80 5.47 5.82
CA SER A 8 -6.08 5.15 4.57
C SER A 8 -6.98 5.29 3.33
N ALA A 9 -8.23 4.82 3.40
CA ALA A 9 -9.18 4.99 2.30
C ALA A 9 -9.51 6.47 2.02
N ALA A 10 -9.64 7.28 3.07
CA ALA A 10 -9.87 8.72 2.94
C ALA A 10 -8.70 9.44 2.26
N LEU A 11 -7.45 9.07 2.56
CA LEU A 11 -6.27 9.58 1.86
C LEU A 11 -6.26 9.19 0.37
N ALA A 12 -6.86 8.05 0.03
CA ALA A 12 -7.04 7.58 -1.34
C ALA A 12 -8.38 8.04 -1.97
N GLY A 13 -9.00 9.08 -1.42
CA GLY A 13 -10.18 9.74 -2.00
C GLY A 13 -11.54 9.16 -1.58
N ALA A 14 -11.59 8.12 -0.74
CA ALA A 14 -12.82 7.50 -0.26
C ALA A 14 -13.07 7.77 1.23
N ASP A 15 -13.57 8.98 1.57
CA ASP A 15 -13.90 9.36 2.95
C ASP A 15 -15.33 8.97 3.34
N TRP A 16 -15.45 7.81 3.97
CA TRP A 16 -16.72 7.28 4.45
C TRP A 16 -16.87 7.42 5.95
N ALA A 17 -18.09 7.65 6.43
CA ALA A 17 -18.40 7.57 7.85
C ALA A 17 -18.08 6.18 8.43
N LEU A 18 -17.58 6.14 9.67
CA LEU A 18 -17.16 4.88 10.31
C LEU A 18 -18.36 3.96 10.55
N GLU A 19 -19.52 4.54 10.85
CA GLU A 19 -20.79 3.85 11.02
C GLU A 19 -21.24 3.18 9.73
N GLU A 20 -20.94 3.76 8.56
CA GLU A 20 -21.24 3.17 7.27
C GLU A 20 -20.36 1.94 7.00
N LEU A 21 -19.05 2.06 7.26
CA LEU A 21 -18.10 0.93 7.17
C LEU A 21 -18.51 -0.25 8.04
N ARG A 22 -19.12 -0.01 9.21
CA ARG A 22 -19.56 -1.07 10.12
C ARG A 22 -20.81 -1.81 9.64
N ARG A 23 -21.67 -1.15 8.87
CA ARG A 23 -22.93 -1.74 8.37
C ARG A 23 -22.73 -2.49 7.07
N ARG A 24 -21.79 -2.04 6.24
CA ARG A 24 -21.56 -2.59 4.91
C ARG A 24 -20.62 -3.80 4.96
N SER A 25 -20.92 -4.80 4.13
CA SER A 25 -20.13 -6.02 4.00
C SER A 25 -19.57 -6.24 2.59
N ASP A 26 -20.08 -5.51 1.60
CA ASP A 26 -19.66 -5.60 0.20
C ASP A 26 -18.99 -4.27 -0.22
N PHE A 27 -17.78 -4.42 -0.78
CA PHE A 27 -16.89 -3.34 -1.20
C PHE A 27 -16.33 -3.59 -2.62
N SER A 28 -17.10 -4.27 -3.46
CA SER A 28 -16.64 -4.71 -4.79
C SER A 28 -16.89 -3.70 -5.92
N LEU A 29 -17.68 -2.64 -5.69
CA LEU A 29 -18.16 -1.73 -6.74
C LEU A 29 -17.69 -0.29 -6.54
N GLY A 30 -17.39 0.41 -7.65
CA GLY A 30 -17.12 1.84 -7.67
C GLY A 30 -16.07 2.31 -6.65
N GLU A 31 -16.36 3.41 -5.97
CA GLU A 31 -15.54 4.00 -4.90
C GLU A 31 -15.42 3.07 -3.67
N ASP A 32 -16.33 2.11 -3.49
CA ASP A 32 -16.26 1.15 -2.39
C ASP A 32 -14.97 0.30 -2.47
N ARG A 33 -14.41 0.10 -3.68
CA ARG A 33 -13.22 -0.72 -3.88
C ARG A 33 -12.01 -0.18 -3.13
N THR A 34 -11.85 1.14 -3.04
CA THR A 34 -10.76 1.77 -2.29
C THR A 34 -10.88 1.49 -0.80
N VAL A 35 -12.10 1.55 -0.26
CA VAL A 35 -12.38 1.17 1.14
C VAL A 35 -12.09 -0.31 1.36
N GLY A 36 -12.54 -1.18 0.45
CA GLY A 36 -12.25 -2.61 0.46
C GLY A 36 -10.75 -2.92 0.44
N ALA A 37 -9.99 -2.23 -0.40
CA ALA A 37 -8.54 -2.36 -0.48
C ALA A 37 -7.86 -1.97 0.84
N ALA A 38 -8.23 -0.83 1.42
CA ALA A 38 -7.70 -0.38 2.70
C ALA A 38 -8.04 -1.34 3.86
N LEU A 39 -9.22 -1.94 3.85
CA LEU A 39 -9.63 -2.97 4.82
C LEU A 39 -8.75 -4.23 4.69
N ARG A 40 -8.59 -4.76 3.47
CA ARG A 40 -7.75 -5.94 3.20
C ARG A 40 -6.28 -5.69 3.56
N LEU A 41 -5.73 -4.55 3.15
CA LEU A 41 -4.37 -4.12 3.50
C LEU A 41 -4.16 -4.07 5.02
N THR A 42 -5.07 -3.43 5.75
CA THR A 42 -4.94 -3.28 7.20
C THR A 42 -5.07 -4.62 7.93
N ALA A 43 -5.90 -5.54 7.41
CA ALA A 43 -6.03 -6.89 7.96
C ALA A 43 -4.75 -7.71 7.74
N GLU A 44 -4.10 -7.56 6.58
CA GLU A 44 -2.89 -8.31 6.22
C GLU A 44 -1.63 -7.76 6.91
N ALA A 45 -1.51 -6.42 7.04
CA ALA A 45 -0.28 -5.77 7.48
C ALA A 45 0.27 -6.30 8.81
N GLY A 46 -0.61 -6.60 9.78
CA GLY A 46 -0.20 -7.14 11.08
C GLY A 46 0.46 -8.52 11.00
N GLN A 47 0.06 -9.35 10.02
CA GLN A 47 0.61 -10.70 9.83
C GLN A 47 1.99 -10.67 9.14
N LEU A 48 2.31 -9.59 8.43
CA LEU A 48 3.55 -9.45 7.66
C LEU A 48 4.71 -8.84 8.48
N LEU A 49 4.48 -8.44 9.73
CA LEU A 49 5.47 -7.75 10.56
C LEU A 49 6.76 -8.57 10.79
N SER A 50 6.64 -9.90 10.93
CA SER A 50 7.81 -10.78 11.10
C SER A 50 8.63 -10.93 9.81
N ILE A 51 7.97 -10.85 8.65
CA ILE A 51 8.58 -10.96 7.32
C ILE A 51 9.21 -9.63 6.90
N TRP A 52 8.66 -8.51 7.36
CA TRP A 52 9.11 -7.15 7.00
C TRP A 52 10.62 -6.97 7.17
N ARG A 53 11.20 -7.44 8.27
CA ARG A 53 12.65 -7.33 8.56
C ARG A 53 13.52 -8.35 7.80
N GLN A 54 12.93 -9.26 7.03
CA GLN A 54 13.64 -10.28 6.28
C GLN A 54 13.54 -10.05 4.77
N SER A 55 12.36 -9.61 4.31
CA SER A 55 12.08 -9.41 2.89
C SER A 55 11.06 -8.28 2.69
N PRO A 56 11.46 -7.00 2.82
CA PRO A 56 10.56 -5.85 2.69
C PRO A 56 9.83 -5.82 1.35
N LEU A 57 10.53 -6.06 0.24
CA LEU A 57 9.94 -6.06 -1.10
C LEU A 57 8.86 -7.13 -1.27
N ARG A 58 9.03 -8.31 -0.66
CA ARG A 58 8.00 -9.36 -0.67
C ARG A 58 6.75 -8.94 0.11
N VAL A 59 6.93 -8.22 1.22
CA VAL A 59 5.79 -7.66 1.96
C VAL A 59 5.07 -6.61 1.13
N LEU A 60 5.79 -5.69 0.49
CA LEU A 60 5.18 -4.69 -0.40
C LEU A 60 4.43 -5.33 -1.56
N ALA A 61 5.01 -6.35 -2.20
CA ALA A 61 4.34 -7.14 -3.25
C ALA A 61 3.05 -7.80 -2.74
N ARG A 62 3.08 -8.40 -1.54
CA ARG A 62 1.91 -9.02 -0.91
C ARG A 62 0.83 -7.99 -0.57
N LEU A 63 1.21 -6.83 -0.04
CA LEU A 63 0.30 -5.74 0.24
C LEU A 63 -0.37 -5.22 -1.05
N HIS A 64 0.40 -5.03 -2.12
CA HIS A 64 -0.14 -4.64 -3.42
C HIS A 64 -1.16 -5.66 -3.94
N LEU A 65 -0.85 -6.96 -3.83
CA LEU A 65 -1.76 -8.03 -4.24
C LEU A 65 -3.09 -8.02 -3.48
N VAL A 66 -3.07 -7.88 -2.14
CA VAL A 66 -4.33 -7.85 -1.37
C VAL A 66 -5.10 -6.54 -1.56
N ALA A 67 -4.44 -5.44 -1.89
CA ALA A 67 -5.08 -4.18 -2.23
C ALA A 67 -5.85 -4.29 -3.54
N ALA A 68 -5.15 -4.67 -4.62
CA ALA A 68 -5.71 -4.82 -5.96
C ALA A 68 -6.87 -5.81 -5.97
N ALA A 69 -6.71 -6.97 -5.31
CA ALA A 69 -7.70 -8.03 -5.26
C ALA A 69 -8.18 -8.49 -6.66
N ASP A 70 -7.29 -8.40 -7.63
CA ASP A 70 -7.45 -8.92 -8.99
C ASP A 70 -6.26 -9.82 -9.36
N SER A 71 -6.27 -10.33 -10.59
CA SER A 71 -5.24 -11.21 -11.13
C SER A 71 -4.44 -10.58 -12.28
N ASP A 72 -4.35 -9.25 -12.32
CA ASP A 72 -3.58 -8.55 -13.36
C ASP A 72 -2.08 -8.88 -13.24
N GLU A 73 -1.40 -9.03 -14.37
CA GLU A 73 0.02 -9.38 -14.43
C GLU A 73 0.95 -8.27 -13.88
N ALA A 74 0.47 -7.04 -13.77
CA ALA A 74 1.19 -5.93 -13.16
C ALA A 74 1.18 -5.98 -11.62
N VAL A 75 0.26 -6.71 -11.01
CA VAL A 75 0.08 -6.71 -9.55
C VAL A 75 1.22 -7.42 -8.84
N GLY A 76 1.71 -6.79 -7.76
CA GLY A 76 2.76 -7.35 -6.91
C GLY A 76 4.17 -7.27 -7.47
N ARG A 77 4.40 -6.60 -8.61
CA ARG A 77 5.73 -6.28 -9.13
C ARG A 77 5.94 -4.78 -9.32
N PRO A 78 7.19 -4.29 -9.38
CA PRO A 78 7.48 -2.94 -9.83
C PRO A 78 6.97 -2.68 -11.26
N ARG A 79 6.71 -1.40 -11.56
CA ARG A 79 6.34 -0.94 -12.90
C ARG A 79 7.50 -1.14 -13.89
N LYS A 80 7.17 -1.47 -15.13
CA LYS A 80 8.10 -1.56 -16.27
C LYS A 80 8.10 -0.25 -17.07
N ALA A 81 9.10 -0.05 -17.92
CA ALA A 81 9.17 1.12 -18.79
C ALA A 81 7.89 1.31 -19.61
N GLY A 82 7.31 2.52 -19.55
CA GLY A 82 6.05 2.87 -20.21
C GLY A 82 4.79 2.58 -19.39
N GLU A 83 4.87 1.83 -18.28
CA GLU A 83 3.74 1.63 -17.35
C GLU A 83 3.58 2.86 -16.43
N ARG A 84 2.36 3.38 -16.35
CA ARG A 84 1.98 4.52 -15.49
C ARG A 84 1.26 4.04 -14.24
N ALA A 85 1.46 4.74 -13.12
CA ALA A 85 0.63 4.59 -11.95
C ALA A 85 -0.74 5.25 -12.18
N ASP A 86 -1.79 4.56 -11.76
CA ASP A 86 -3.14 5.12 -11.67
C ASP A 86 -3.27 5.85 -10.32
N GLU A 87 -2.76 7.08 -10.26
CA GLU A 87 -2.74 7.90 -9.04
C GLU A 87 -3.28 9.30 -9.34
N PRO A 88 -4.60 9.53 -9.19
CA PRO A 88 -5.23 10.80 -9.52
C PRO A 88 -5.04 11.89 -8.45
N LEU A 89 -4.57 11.56 -7.24
CA LEU A 89 -4.47 12.52 -6.13
C LEU A 89 -3.08 13.15 -6.00
N ILE A 90 -2.09 12.66 -6.74
CA ILE A 90 -0.70 13.16 -6.70
C ILE A 90 -0.35 13.75 -8.06
N GLU A 91 -0.13 15.06 -8.12
CA GLU A 91 0.20 15.80 -9.35
C GLU A 91 1.71 15.92 -9.61
N LEU A 92 2.54 15.22 -8.84
CA LEU A 92 3.99 15.23 -9.01
C LEU A 92 4.42 14.44 -10.26
N VAL A 93 5.58 14.79 -10.81
CA VAL A 93 6.18 14.04 -11.91
C VAL A 93 6.47 12.62 -11.43
N GLU A 94 5.89 11.66 -12.14
CA GLU A 94 6.11 10.25 -11.86
C GLU A 94 7.56 9.85 -12.18
N PRO A 95 8.30 9.26 -11.23
CA PRO A 95 9.63 8.73 -11.51
C PRO A 95 9.54 7.56 -12.50
N ASP A 96 10.56 7.44 -13.35
CA ASP A 96 10.64 6.34 -14.31
C ASP A 96 10.84 4.98 -13.63
N ALA A 97 10.70 3.91 -14.41
CA ALA A 97 10.72 2.54 -13.89
C ALA A 97 12.07 2.17 -13.25
N ASP A 98 13.18 2.62 -13.82
CA ASP A 98 14.53 2.30 -13.30
C ASP A 98 14.80 3.07 -12.01
N GLU A 99 14.37 4.32 -11.94
CA GLU A 99 14.44 5.13 -10.72
C GLU A 99 13.59 4.52 -9.59
N VAL A 100 12.36 4.07 -9.88
CA VAL A 100 11.52 3.39 -8.88
C VAL A 100 12.19 2.12 -8.37
N ALA A 101 12.76 1.30 -9.27
CA ALA A 101 13.47 0.08 -8.89
C ALA A 101 14.65 0.40 -7.95
N GLY A 102 15.50 1.36 -8.33
CA GLY A 102 16.63 1.79 -7.50
C GLY A 102 16.20 2.36 -6.14
N ARG A 103 15.12 3.14 -6.08
CA ARG A 103 14.57 3.65 -4.82
C ARG A 103 14.02 2.55 -3.91
N LEU A 104 13.36 1.53 -4.48
CA LEU A 104 12.86 0.37 -3.74
C LEU A 104 14.01 -0.49 -3.17
N ASP A 105 15.08 -0.68 -3.94
CA ASP A 105 16.29 -1.38 -3.48
C ASP A 105 17.00 -0.61 -2.35
N GLY A 106 17.09 0.72 -2.50
CA GLY A 106 17.61 1.60 -1.45
C GLY A 106 16.78 1.55 -0.17
N LEU A 107 15.45 1.60 -0.29
CA LEU A 107 14.52 1.45 0.83
C LEU A 107 14.68 0.10 1.53
N SER A 108 14.73 -0.99 0.76
CA SER A 108 14.95 -2.34 1.31
C SER A 108 16.26 -2.41 2.11
N SER A 109 17.34 -1.87 1.54
CA SER A 109 18.65 -1.80 2.19
C SER A 109 18.61 -1.00 3.50
N LEU A 110 17.93 0.15 3.53
CA LEU A 110 17.75 0.97 4.73
C LEU A 110 16.95 0.24 5.82
N LEU A 111 15.87 -0.44 5.44
CA LEU A 111 15.03 -1.20 6.38
C LEU A 111 15.78 -2.39 7.01
N LEU A 112 16.62 -3.06 6.22
CA LEU A 112 17.41 -4.22 6.67
C LEU A 112 18.63 -3.82 7.51
N ALA A 113 19.27 -2.68 7.21
CA ALA A 113 20.36 -2.14 8.02
C ALA A 113 19.90 -1.81 9.45
N GLY A 114 18.62 -1.48 9.63
CA GLY A 114 18.07 -1.06 10.90
C GLY A 114 18.45 0.37 11.28
N SER A 115 17.85 0.89 12.33
CA SER A 115 18.10 2.25 12.82
C SER A 115 17.96 2.32 14.34
N ALA A 116 18.80 3.15 14.97
CA ALA A 116 18.65 3.52 16.37
C ALA A 116 17.68 4.71 16.56
N ALA A 117 17.26 5.36 15.47
CA ALA A 117 16.28 6.43 15.53
C ALA A 117 14.92 5.90 16.01
N PRO A 118 14.14 6.70 16.76
CA PRO A 118 12.79 6.33 17.15
C PRO A 118 11.93 5.97 15.94
N ALA A 119 11.03 4.99 16.09
CA ALA A 119 10.21 4.50 14.98
C ALA A 119 9.40 5.60 14.28
N LEU A 120 8.91 6.59 15.02
CA LEU A 120 8.21 7.75 14.47
C LEU A 120 9.10 8.63 13.58
N VAL A 121 10.39 8.74 13.92
CA VAL A 121 11.35 9.51 13.11
C VAL A 121 11.73 8.73 11.87
N THR A 122 11.94 7.41 12.00
CA THR A 122 12.24 6.53 10.86
C THR A 122 11.08 6.45 9.86
N ALA A 123 9.84 6.68 10.30
CA ALA A 123 8.65 6.60 9.46
C ALA A 123 8.23 7.94 8.83
N ALA A 124 8.86 9.06 9.19
CA ALA A 124 8.57 10.40 8.67
C ALA A 124 9.44 10.72 7.46
#